data_AF-A0A3D9KHG0-F1
#
_entry.id   AF-A0A3D9KHG0-F1
#
_cell.length_a   1.000
_cell.length_b   1.000
_cell.length_c   1.000
_cell.angle_alpha   90.00
_cell.angle_beta   90.00
_cell.angle_gamma   90.00
#
_symmetry.space_group_name_H-M   'P 1'
#
loop_
_entity.id
_entity.type
_entity.pdbx_description
1 polymer ?
#
loop_
_entity_poly.entity_id
_entity_poly.type
_entity_poly.pdbx_seq_one_letter_code
_entity_poly.pdbx_strand_id
1 'polypeptide(L)' 'MAQIYANLIRKGIKTLDEVPESKRAEVEAILNSDA' A
#
# COMPACT_ATOMS: atom_id res chain seq x y z
N MET A 1 -5.54 4.52 6.77
CA MET A 1 -5.99 3.85 5.51
C MET A 1 -4.83 3.33 4.68
N ALA A 2 -3.76 4.11 4.43
CA ALA A 2 -2.59 3.62 3.68
C ALA A 2 -1.95 2.35 4.29
N GLN A 3 -1.81 2.27 5.62
CA GLN A 3 -1.36 1.03 6.29
C GLN A 3 -2.27 -0.18 6.06
N ILE A 4 -3.59 0.02 5.90
CA ILE A 4 -4.51 -1.09 5.60
C ILE A 4 -4.24 -1.58 4.17
N TYR A 5 -4.11 -0.67 3.21
CA TYR A 5 -3.72 -1.02 1.85
C TYR A 5 -2.35 -1.70 1.79
N ALA A 6 -1.34 -1.18 2.48
CA ALA A 6 -0.02 -1.79 2.56
C ALA A 6 -0.08 -3.22 3.14
N ASN A 7 -0.86 -3.44 4.20
CA ASN A 7 -1.07 -4.77 4.76
C ASN A 7 -1.85 -5.70 3.81
N LEU A 8 -2.85 -5.20 3.10
CA LEU A 8 -3.60 -5.98 2.10
C LEU A 8 -2.74 -6.35 0.89
N ILE A 9 -1.85 -5.44 0.47
CA ILE A 9 -0.88 -5.66 -0.61
C ILE A 9 0.18 -6.68 -0.18
N ARG A 10 0.73 -6.55 1.04
CA ARG A 10 1.64 -7.58 1.61
C ARG A 10 1.00 -8.96 1.68
N LYS A 11 -0.30 -9.02 1.93
CA LYS A 11 -1.06 -10.28 1.98
C LYS A 11 -1.49 -10.79 0.59
N GLY A 12 -1.22 -10.05 -0.48
CA GLY A 12 -1.63 -10.40 -1.84
C GLY A 12 -3.14 -10.32 -2.10
N ILE A 13 -3.88 -9.64 -1.22
CA ILE A 13 -5.34 -9.51 -1.32
C ILE A 13 -5.73 -8.33 -2.22
N LYS A 14 -4.89 -7.28 -2.25
CA LYS A 14 -5.04 -6.11 -3.12
C LYS A 14 -3.75 -5.81 -3.84
N THR A 15 -3.82 -5.05 -4.93
CA THR A 15 -2.65 -4.52 -5.63
C THR A 15 -2.53 -2.99 -5.45
N LEU A 16 -1.35 -2.45 -5.76
CA LEU A 16 -1.09 -1.01 -5.75
C LEU A 16 -2.02 -0.25 -6.72
N ASP A 17 -2.54 -0.93 -7.74
CA ASP A 17 -3.47 -0.34 -8.71
C ASP A 17 -4.84 0.00 -8.11
N GLU A 18 -5.28 -0.79 -7.13
CA GLU A 18 -6.52 -0.55 -6.40
C GLU A 18 -6.41 0.53 -5.33
N VAL A 19 -5.21 1.10 -5.16
CA VAL A 19 -4.99 2.24 -4.26
C VAL A 19 -5.19 3.53 -5.06
N PRO A 20 -6.03 4.46 -4.56
CA PRO A 20 -6.18 5.79 -5.16
C PRO A 20 -4.81 6.48 -5.29
N GLU A 21 -4.54 7.15 -6.41
CA GLU A 21 -3.24 7.80 -6.67
C GLU A 21 -2.79 8.72 -5.53
N SER A 22 -3.72 9.47 -4.93
CA SER A 22 -3.47 10.35 -3.77
C SER A 22 -2.92 9.62 -2.54
N LYS A 23 -3.04 8.29 -2.49
CA LYS A 23 -2.58 7.41 -1.42
C LYS A 23 -1.49 6.43 -1.85
N ARG A 24 -1.19 6.29 -3.15
CA ARG A 24 -0.14 5.40 -3.64
C ARG A 24 1.22 5.76 -3.06
N ALA A 25 1.59 7.04 -3.06
CA ALA A 25 2.85 7.50 -2.48
C ALA A 25 2.99 7.14 -0.98
N GLU A 26 1.90 7.27 -0.22
CA GLU A 26 1.85 6.96 1.21
C GLU A 26 1.97 5.44 1.44
N VAL A 27 1.30 4.62 0.61
CA VAL A 27 1.37 3.15 0.65
C VAL A 27 2.74 2.63 0.22
N GLU A 28 3.33 3.20 -0.82
CA GLU A 28 4.65 2.84 -1.34
C GLU A 28 5.76 3.20 -0.35
N ALA A 29 5.65 4.35 0.32
CA ALA A 29 6.54 4.70 1.44
C ALA A 29 6.45 3.69 2.59
N ILE A 30 5.26 3.25 2.96
CA ILE A 30 5.06 2.22 4.01
C ILE A 30 5.62 0.85 3.57
N LEU A 31 5.45 0.49 2.29
CA LEU A 31 5.97 -0.76 1.76
C LEU A 31 7.50 -0.80 1.75
N ASN A 32 8.14 0.31 1.36
CA ASN A 32 9.60 0.45 1.32
C ASN A 32 10.25 0.69 2.70
N SER A 33 9.54 1.27 3.67
CA SER A 33 10.10 1.60 4.99
C SER A 33 10.12 0.42 5.97
N ASP A 34 9.48 -0.69 5.64
CA ASP A 34 9.36 -1.92 6.45
C ASP A 34 10.27 -3.05 5.90
N ALA A 35 11.16 -2.71 4.96
CA ALA A 35 12.15 -3.61 4.36
C ALA A 35 13.49 -3.57 5.12
#